data_AF-A0A3B7MT34-F1
#
_entry.id   AF-A0A3B7MT34-F1
#
_cell.length_a   1.000
_cell.length_b   1.000
_cell.length_c   1.000
_cell.angle_alpha   90.00
_cell.angle_beta   90.00
_cell.angle_gamma   90.00
#
_symmetry.space_group_name_H-M   'P 1'
#
loop_
_entity.id
_entity.type
_entity.pdbx_description
1 polymer ?
#
loop_
_entity_poly.entity_id
_entity_poly.type
_entity_poly.pdbx_seq_one_letter_code
_entity_poly.pdbx_strand_id
1 'polypeptide(L)'
;MKKTIAALFLTIICTVALAQQKDFVVLGKVIDSISRQPLTGASAFCQNTTHGTITNSEGLFFMRLPNGGYDLVISYTGYNKSVLRISSNQTMADTLVFELVKEDKTMTEVAVVASNEVPDGLAKYGSFFTDQFIGTTPNSSQCIIRNPEALRFFYTKKRNRLKVTAKEDLLITNYALGYTIRYQLDSFSYDYNTNISQYTGYPFFQEIDSTASAVEAWKKNRARTYLGSRLHFMRSLYDSTAIEEGFIVEKLEEDPASVKGTIIHKLYDGEQYVADSSEVTINWQGRYRISYKTVYPDKRFLQEFKLPANTRMQVTLLDITDGFVIEENGYFYDQYDVVNTGYWAWKKLAELLPYNYEYE
;
A
#
# COMPACT_ATOMS: atom_id res chain seq x y z
N MET A 1 -14.60 51.39 -14.61
CA MET A 1 -14.40 50.49 -15.77
C MET A 1 -12.97 49.95 -15.85
N LYS A 2 -11.91 50.77 -15.96
CA LYS A 2 -10.52 50.24 -16.03
C LYS A 2 -10.09 49.43 -14.79
N LYS A 3 -10.47 49.87 -13.58
CA LYS A 3 -10.15 49.16 -12.32
C LYS A 3 -10.93 47.85 -12.12
N THR A 4 -12.18 47.79 -12.61
CA THR A 4 -13.00 46.58 -12.56
C THR A 4 -12.56 45.53 -13.60
N ILE A 5 -12.10 45.97 -14.77
CA ILE A 5 -11.50 45.07 -15.78
C ILE A 5 -10.16 44.50 -15.28
N ALA A 6 -9.32 45.31 -14.62
CA ALA A 6 -8.07 44.83 -14.03
C ALA A 6 -8.30 43.81 -12.91
N ALA A 7 -9.29 44.03 -12.05
CA ALA A 7 -9.65 43.07 -11.00
C ALA A 7 -10.16 41.74 -11.57
N LEU A 8 -10.98 41.78 -12.64
CA LEU A 8 -11.49 40.60 -13.34
C LEU A 8 -10.35 39.82 -14.04
N PHE A 9 -9.40 40.52 -14.66
CA PHE A 9 -8.21 39.90 -15.26
C PHE A 9 -7.32 39.23 -14.20
N LEU A 10 -7.16 39.85 -13.02
CA LEU A 10 -6.40 39.29 -11.91
C LEU A 10 -7.07 38.04 -11.32
N THR A 11 -8.40 38.01 -11.24
CA THR A 11 -9.13 36.82 -10.77
C THR A 11 -9.02 35.66 -11.76
N ILE A 12 -9.09 35.95 -13.07
CA ILE A 12 -8.92 34.94 -14.11
C ILE A 12 -7.50 34.37 -14.11
N ILE A 13 -6.46 35.21 -13.96
CA ILE A 13 -5.06 34.75 -13.90
C ILE A 13 -4.82 33.85 -12.67
N CYS A 14 -5.43 34.16 -11.52
CA CYS A 14 -5.33 33.29 -10.33
C CYS A 14 -6.00 31.92 -10.53
N THR A 15 -7.09 31.82 -11.30
CA THR A 15 -7.74 30.52 -11.55
C THR A 15 -6.99 29.67 -12.58
N VAL A 16 -6.28 30.27 -13.55
CA VAL A 16 -5.45 29.48 -14.50
C VAL A 16 -4.15 28.98 -13.89
N ALA A 17 -3.58 29.72 -12.93
CA ALA A 17 -2.37 29.28 -12.21
C ALA A 17 -2.63 28.05 -11.32
N LEU A 18 -3.87 27.88 -10.84
CA LEU A 18 -4.30 26.71 -10.07
C LEU A 18 -4.70 25.51 -10.95
N ALA A 19 -4.69 25.65 -12.28
CA ALA A 19 -5.15 24.63 -13.23
C ALA A 19 -4.00 23.95 -14.00
N GLN A 20 -2.74 24.06 -13.53
CA GLN A 20 -1.68 23.20 -14.05
C GLN A 20 -1.98 21.77 -13.61
N GLN A 21 -2.51 20.99 -14.55
CA GLN A 21 -2.81 19.59 -14.36
C GLN A 21 -1.48 18.86 -14.08
N LYS A 22 -1.26 18.54 -12.81
CA LYS A 22 -0.10 17.87 -12.21
C LYS A 22 -0.06 16.38 -12.59
N ASP A 23 -0.25 16.07 -13.86
CA ASP A 23 -0.20 14.71 -14.34
C ASP A 23 1.05 14.51 -15.20
N PHE A 24 1.71 13.37 -15.07
CA PHE A 24 2.72 12.91 -16.01
C PHE A 24 2.19 11.72 -16.82
N VAL A 25 2.84 11.49 -17.97
CA VAL A 25 2.44 10.46 -18.93
C VAL A 25 3.43 9.32 -18.89
N VAL A 26 2.90 8.10 -18.91
CA VAL A 26 3.66 6.87 -19.05
C VAL A 26 3.25 6.19 -20.34
N LEU A 27 4.20 6.05 -21.25
CA LEU A 27 4.08 5.23 -22.45
C LEU A 27 4.95 3.99 -22.27
N GLY A 28 4.42 2.82 -22.60
CA GLY A 28 5.22 1.61 -22.55
C GLY A 28 4.83 0.57 -23.57
N LYS A 29 5.76 -0.35 -23.82
CA LYS A 29 5.63 -1.48 -24.72
C LYS A 29 6.02 -2.76 -24.00
N VAL A 30 5.17 -3.78 -24.08
CA VAL A 30 5.39 -5.08 -23.45
C VAL A 30 5.59 -6.14 -24.51
N ILE A 31 6.70 -6.88 -24.42
CA ILE A 31 7.10 -7.90 -25.38
C ILE A 31 7.59 -9.17 -24.66
N ASP A 32 7.50 -10.32 -25.32
CA ASP A 32 8.18 -11.54 -24.89
C ASP A 32 9.69 -11.38 -25.11
N SER A 33 10.48 -11.65 -24.06
CA SER A 33 11.93 -11.45 -24.06
C SER A 33 12.67 -12.26 -25.13
N ILE A 34 12.15 -13.42 -25.53
CA ILE A 34 12.83 -14.34 -26.46
C ILE A 34 12.36 -14.10 -27.90
N SER A 35 11.06 -14.26 -28.14
CA SER A 35 10.44 -14.15 -29.46
C SER A 35 10.27 -12.71 -29.93
N ARG A 36 10.41 -11.72 -29.02
CA ARG A 36 10.21 -10.29 -29.26
C ARG A 36 8.80 -9.91 -29.72
N GLN A 37 7.85 -10.85 -29.64
CA GLN A 37 6.47 -10.60 -30.03
C GLN A 37 5.76 -9.71 -29.01
N PRO A 38 4.87 -8.81 -29.45
CA PRO A 38 4.08 -7.98 -28.55
C PRO A 38 3.15 -8.85 -27.70
N LEU A 39 3.10 -8.56 -26.41
CA LEU A 39 2.19 -9.23 -25.48
C LEU A 39 0.90 -8.42 -25.41
N THR A 40 -0.11 -8.83 -26.19
CA THR A 40 -1.43 -8.20 -26.21
C THR A 40 -2.23 -8.56 -24.95
N GLY A 41 -2.91 -7.58 -24.35
CA GLY A 41 -3.67 -7.78 -23.11
C GLY A 41 -2.82 -7.96 -21.83
N ALA A 42 -1.52 -7.66 -21.85
CA ALA A 42 -0.73 -7.54 -20.63
C ALA A 42 -1.29 -6.42 -19.74
N SER A 43 -1.38 -6.70 -18.45
CA SER A 43 -1.85 -5.73 -17.46
C SER A 43 -0.69 -4.82 -17.06
N ALA A 44 -0.92 -3.51 -17.09
CA ALA A 44 0.01 -2.48 -16.63
C ALA A 44 -0.71 -1.64 -15.58
N PHE A 45 -0.28 -1.71 -14.32
CA PHE A 45 -0.95 -1.00 -13.22
C PHE A 45 0.03 -0.46 -12.19
N CYS A 46 -0.35 0.64 -11.53
CA CYS A 46 0.41 1.17 -10.41
C CYS A 46 -0.06 0.50 -9.12
N GLN A 47 0.86 -0.14 -8.40
CA GLN A 47 0.49 -0.87 -7.18
C GLN A 47 -0.15 0.05 -6.14
N ASN A 48 -1.05 -0.52 -5.35
CA ASN A 48 -1.80 0.17 -4.31
C ASN A 48 -2.55 1.41 -4.83
N THR A 49 -3.01 1.40 -6.08
CA THR A 49 -3.84 2.45 -6.67
C THR A 49 -5.00 1.85 -7.47
N THR A 50 -5.86 2.71 -8.01
CA THR A 50 -6.84 2.35 -9.05
C THR A 50 -6.33 2.60 -10.49
N HIS A 51 -5.10 3.09 -10.66
CA HIS A 51 -4.55 3.43 -11.97
C HIS A 51 -3.97 2.19 -12.67
N GLY A 52 -4.64 1.76 -13.73
CA GLY A 52 -4.25 0.59 -14.50
C GLY A 52 -4.84 0.60 -15.90
N THR A 53 -4.16 -0.07 -16.82
CA THR A 53 -4.59 -0.27 -18.20
C THR A 53 -4.11 -1.63 -18.71
N ILE A 54 -4.45 -1.96 -19.95
CA ILE A 54 -3.95 -3.13 -20.65
C ILE A 54 -3.27 -2.72 -21.94
N THR A 55 -2.32 -3.53 -22.39
CA THR A 55 -1.65 -3.32 -23.68
C THR A 55 -2.57 -3.68 -24.86
N ASN A 56 -2.48 -2.90 -25.94
CA ASN A 56 -3.15 -3.16 -27.20
C ASN A 56 -2.49 -4.29 -28.02
N SER A 57 -2.93 -4.49 -29.26
CA SER A 57 -2.41 -5.52 -30.18
C SER A 57 -0.92 -5.39 -30.53
N GLU A 58 -0.34 -4.20 -30.37
CA GLU A 58 1.08 -3.93 -30.61
C GLU A 58 1.91 -4.01 -29.31
N GLY A 59 1.28 -4.44 -28.21
CA GLY A 59 1.90 -4.51 -26.88
C GLY A 59 2.06 -3.13 -26.23
N LEU A 60 1.47 -2.07 -26.80
CA LEU A 60 1.60 -0.71 -26.29
C LEU A 60 0.53 -0.40 -25.24
N PHE A 61 0.91 0.33 -24.20
CA PHE A 61 0.00 0.90 -23.22
C PHE A 61 0.30 2.38 -22.97
N PHE A 62 -0.71 3.09 -22.49
CA PHE A 62 -0.64 4.51 -22.13
C PHE A 62 -1.36 4.71 -20.80
N MET A 63 -0.77 5.52 -19.92
CA MET A 63 -1.37 5.92 -18.65
C MET A 63 -1.03 7.39 -18.36
N ARG A 64 -2.02 8.11 -17.82
CA ARG A 64 -1.83 9.44 -17.23
C ARG A 64 -1.97 9.31 -15.73
N LEU A 65 -0.96 9.77 -15.00
CA LEU A 65 -0.85 9.63 -13.56
C LEU A 65 -0.68 10.99 -12.91
N PRO A 66 -1.38 11.28 -11.80
CA PRO A 66 -1.04 12.41 -10.95
C PRO A 66 0.42 12.36 -10.48
N ASN A 67 0.93 13.50 -10.03
CA ASN A 67 2.24 13.55 -9.38
C ASN A 67 2.26 12.68 -8.11
N GLY A 68 3.41 12.03 -7.89
CA GLY A 68 3.64 11.10 -6.80
C GLY A 68 4.42 9.88 -7.27
N GLY A 69 4.61 8.96 -6.33
CA GLY A 69 5.43 7.77 -6.53
C GLY A 69 4.59 6.54 -6.83
N TYR A 70 5.06 5.70 -7.76
CA TYR A 70 4.36 4.49 -8.15
C TYR A 70 5.31 3.35 -8.48
N ASP A 71 5.03 2.14 -7.99
CA ASP A 71 5.56 0.94 -8.65
C ASP A 71 4.61 0.52 -9.76
N LEU A 72 5.05 0.73 -10.99
CA LEU A 72 4.40 0.22 -12.18
C LEU A 72 4.70 -1.27 -12.33
N VAL A 73 3.65 -2.08 -12.23
CA VAL A 73 3.69 -3.53 -12.34
C VAL A 73 3.14 -3.93 -13.72
N ILE A 74 3.97 -4.65 -14.48
CA ILE A 74 3.60 -5.28 -15.74
C ILE A 74 3.47 -6.78 -15.51
N SER A 75 2.28 -7.33 -15.75
CA SER A 75 2.00 -8.75 -15.56
C SER A 75 1.24 -9.35 -16.74
N TYR A 76 1.60 -10.58 -17.10
CA TYR A 76 0.93 -11.34 -18.15
C TYR A 76 0.94 -12.83 -17.80
N THR A 77 -0.17 -13.53 -18.04
CA THR A 77 -0.35 -14.92 -17.59
C THR A 77 0.74 -15.83 -18.16
N GLY A 78 1.45 -16.53 -17.28
CA GLY A 78 2.55 -17.44 -17.63
C GLY A 78 3.90 -16.75 -17.84
N TYR A 79 4.05 -15.50 -17.38
CA TYR A 79 5.29 -14.74 -17.44
C TYR A 79 5.63 -14.15 -16.07
N ASN A 80 6.92 -14.05 -15.78
CA ASN A 80 7.41 -13.31 -14.64
C ASN A 80 7.04 -11.84 -14.80
N LYS A 81 6.41 -11.26 -13.78
CA LYS A 81 6.09 -9.84 -13.74
C LYS A 81 7.36 -8.98 -13.75
N SER A 82 7.22 -7.77 -14.27
CA SER A 82 8.23 -6.71 -14.16
C SER A 82 7.69 -5.59 -13.29
N VAL A 83 8.53 -5.04 -12.43
CA VAL A 83 8.20 -3.92 -11.54
C VAL A 83 9.22 -2.82 -11.78
N LEU A 84 8.73 -1.61 -12.08
CA LEU A 84 9.55 -0.43 -12.28
C LEU A 84 8.99 0.72 -11.45
N ARG A 85 9.84 1.35 -10.65
CA ARG A 85 9.51 2.62 -9.99
C ARG A 85 9.41 3.72 -11.05
N ILE A 86 8.33 4.49 -10.98
CA ILE A 86 8.10 5.65 -11.82
C ILE A 86 7.58 6.81 -10.96
N SER A 87 7.94 8.03 -11.34
CA SER A 87 7.50 9.27 -10.70
C SER A 87 7.70 10.45 -11.65
N SER A 88 7.01 11.56 -11.38
CA SER A 88 7.07 12.77 -12.21
C SER A 88 8.45 13.45 -12.25
N ASN A 89 9.29 13.21 -11.24
CA ASN A 89 10.63 13.80 -11.11
C ASN A 89 11.74 12.94 -11.76
N GLN A 90 11.42 11.73 -12.23
CA GLN A 90 12.38 10.85 -12.88
C GLN A 90 12.47 11.14 -14.39
N THR A 91 13.69 11.26 -14.89
CA THR A 91 13.92 11.30 -16.34
C THR A 91 13.61 9.92 -16.93
N MET A 92 12.49 9.82 -17.63
CA MET A 92 12.07 8.58 -18.30
C MET A 92 12.33 8.65 -19.81
N ALA A 93 12.52 7.49 -20.43
CA ALA A 93 12.48 7.40 -21.88
C ALA A 93 11.07 7.72 -22.40
N ASP A 94 10.96 8.24 -23.62
CA ASP A 94 9.68 8.53 -24.28
C ASP A 94 8.75 7.31 -24.34
N THR A 95 9.31 6.10 -24.36
CA THR A 95 8.57 4.84 -24.26
C THR A 95 9.39 3.81 -23.50
N LEU A 96 8.84 3.31 -22.40
CA LEU A 96 9.43 2.26 -21.58
C LEU A 96 9.23 0.89 -22.23
N VAL A 97 10.28 0.10 -22.36
CA VAL A 97 10.19 -1.26 -22.93
C VAL A 97 10.30 -2.29 -21.82
N PHE A 98 9.29 -3.14 -21.68
CA PHE A 98 9.22 -4.22 -20.72
C PHE A 98 9.33 -5.56 -21.44
N GLU A 99 10.39 -6.29 -21.15
CA GLU A 99 10.66 -7.60 -21.74
C GLU A 99 10.34 -8.69 -20.72
N LEU A 100 9.20 -9.38 -20.91
CA LEU A 100 8.78 -10.39 -19.95
C LEU A 100 9.40 -11.75 -20.28
N VAL A 101 9.84 -12.45 -19.23
CA VAL A 101 10.38 -13.81 -19.32
C VAL A 101 9.26 -14.79 -19.00
N LYS A 102 9.05 -15.80 -19.85
CA LYS A 102 8.08 -16.87 -19.58
C LYS A 102 8.44 -17.59 -18.29
N GLU A 103 7.43 -17.90 -17.48
CA GLU A 103 7.60 -18.71 -16.28
C GLU A 103 8.01 -20.14 -16.66
N ASP A 104 9.02 -20.66 -15.99
CA ASP A 104 9.35 -22.08 -16.07
C ASP A 104 8.42 -22.89 -15.16
N LYS A 105 7.33 -23.39 -15.76
CA LYS A 105 6.36 -24.23 -15.07
C LYS A 105 6.95 -25.55 -14.59
N THR A 106 7.97 -26.09 -15.27
CA THR A 106 8.56 -27.38 -14.93
C THR A 106 9.36 -27.29 -13.62
N MET A 107 10.10 -26.21 -13.40
CA MET A 107 10.79 -25.95 -12.13
C MET A 107 9.82 -25.73 -10.97
N THR A 108 8.72 -25.01 -11.22
CA THR A 108 7.71 -24.72 -10.19
C THR A 108 7.00 -26.00 -9.74
N GLU A 109 6.67 -26.90 -10.67
CA GLU A 109 6.01 -28.17 -10.37
C GLU A 109 6.92 -29.14 -9.59
N VAL A 110 8.19 -29.26 -9.97
CA VAL A 110 9.18 -30.07 -9.24
C VAL A 110 9.40 -29.54 -7.81
N ALA A 111 9.44 -28.22 -7.64
CA ALA A 111 9.56 -27.60 -6.32
C ALA A 111 8.36 -27.91 -5.42
N VAL A 112 7.15 -27.93 -5.99
CA VAL A 112 5.91 -28.28 -5.26
C VAL A 112 5.93 -29.73 -4.80
N VAL A 113 6.33 -30.67 -5.65
CA VAL A 113 6.38 -32.11 -5.30
C VAL A 113 7.43 -32.42 -4.21
N ALA A 114 8.54 -31.67 -4.19
CA ALA A 114 9.58 -31.80 -3.16
C ALA A 114 9.34 -30.95 -1.89
N SER A 115 8.21 -30.22 -1.82
CA SER A 115 7.95 -29.25 -0.75
C SER A 115 7.18 -29.81 0.44
N ASN A 116 7.14 -29.04 1.53
CA ASN A 116 6.24 -29.29 2.66
C ASN A 116 4.82 -28.77 2.41
N GLU A 117 4.28 -28.92 1.19
CA GLU A 117 2.91 -28.53 0.89
C GLU A 117 1.94 -29.36 1.74
N VAL A 118 0.89 -28.71 2.24
CA VAL A 118 -0.15 -29.33 3.04
C VAL A 118 -1.34 -29.59 2.12
N PRO A 119 -1.66 -30.86 1.78
CA PRO A 119 -2.71 -31.17 0.80
C PRO A 119 -4.07 -30.53 1.14
N ASP A 120 -4.51 -30.61 2.40
CA ASP A 120 -5.75 -29.98 2.88
C ASP A 120 -5.50 -28.59 3.51
N GLY A 121 -4.49 -27.88 2.98
CA GLY A 121 -4.00 -26.63 3.54
C GLY A 121 -5.09 -25.56 3.67
N LEU A 122 -5.97 -25.45 2.68
CA LEU A 122 -7.08 -24.51 2.71
C LEU A 122 -8.07 -24.81 3.85
N ALA A 123 -8.43 -26.08 4.05
CA ALA A 123 -9.32 -26.48 5.14
C ALA A 123 -8.67 -26.26 6.51
N LYS A 124 -7.36 -26.51 6.62
CA LYS A 124 -6.62 -26.43 7.90
C LYS A 124 -6.22 -25.01 8.30
N TYR A 125 -5.83 -24.18 7.33
CA TYR A 125 -5.21 -22.88 7.56
C TYR A 125 -5.94 -21.73 6.87
N GLY A 126 -6.98 -21.98 6.06
CA GLY A 126 -7.67 -20.93 5.30
C GLY A 126 -8.23 -19.83 6.18
N SER A 127 -8.99 -20.17 7.23
CA SER A 127 -9.52 -19.18 8.17
C SER A 127 -8.40 -18.40 8.87
N PHE A 128 -7.36 -19.11 9.33
CA PHE A 128 -6.22 -18.49 9.97
C PHE A 128 -5.47 -17.52 9.04
N PHE A 129 -5.24 -17.92 7.79
CA PHE A 129 -4.65 -17.06 6.77
C PHE A 129 -5.52 -15.83 6.54
N THR A 130 -6.84 -15.99 6.39
CA THR A 130 -7.77 -14.86 6.22
C THR A 130 -7.67 -13.89 7.39
N ASP A 131 -7.71 -14.36 8.64
CA ASP A 131 -7.55 -13.49 9.82
C ASP A 131 -6.19 -12.79 9.84
N GLN A 132 -5.13 -13.47 9.40
CA GLN A 132 -3.78 -12.92 9.37
C GLN A 132 -3.46 -12.06 8.15
N PHE A 133 -4.23 -12.13 7.07
CA PHE A 133 -3.99 -11.40 5.83
C PHE A 133 -5.00 -10.25 5.65
N ILE A 134 -6.29 -10.56 5.80
CA ILE A 134 -7.38 -9.58 5.76
C ILE A 134 -7.44 -8.77 7.06
N GLY A 135 -7.24 -9.42 8.21
CA GLY A 135 -7.32 -8.78 9.54
C GLY A 135 -8.61 -9.07 10.28
N THR A 136 -8.71 -8.51 11.49
CA THR A 136 -9.83 -8.75 12.42
C THR A 136 -10.66 -7.49 12.69
N THR A 137 -10.43 -6.40 11.97
CA THR A 137 -11.19 -5.15 12.14
C THR A 137 -12.68 -5.33 11.81
N PRO A 138 -13.59 -4.41 12.21
CA PRO A 138 -14.99 -4.48 11.82
C PRO A 138 -15.20 -4.59 10.29
N ASN A 139 -14.36 -3.93 9.48
CA ASN A 139 -14.42 -4.00 8.02
C ASN A 139 -14.03 -5.39 7.48
N SER A 140 -13.25 -6.19 8.21
CA SER A 140 -12.83 -7.52 7.74
C SER A 140 -13.99 -8.49 7.59
N SER A 141 -15.06 -8.31 8.37
CA SER A 141 -16.30 -9.10 8.24
C SER A 141 -17.02 -8.92 6.88
N GLN A 142 -16.68 -7.86 6.15
CA GLN A 142 -17.21 -7.54 4.83
C GLN A 142 -16.20 -7.80 3.71
N CYS A 143 -15.11 -8.49 4.01
CA CYS A 143 -14.09 -8.88 3.05
C CYS A 143 -14.22 -10.36 2.67
N ILE A 144 -14.15 -10.67 1.37
CA ILE A 144 -14.25 -12.04 0.86
C ILE A 144 -13.16 -12.29 -0.17
N ILE A 145 -12.33 -13.32 0.04
CA ILE A 145 -11.46 -13.89 -0.99
C ILE A 145 -12.33 -14.75 -1.91
N ARG A 146 -12.41 -14.40 -3.20
CA ARG A 146 -13.31 -15.02 -4.17
C ARG A 146 -12.78 -16.31 -4.78
N ASN A 147 -11.46 -16.43 -4.87
CA ASN A 147 -10.75 -17.60 -5.39
C ASN A 147 -9.80 -18.20 -4.33
N PRO A 148 -10.30 -18.62 -3.15
CA PRO A 148 -9.45 -19.19 -2.10
C PRO A 148 -8.69 -20.45 -2.54
N GLU A 149 -9.16 -21.16 -3.57
CA GLU A 149 -8.50 -22.29 -4.21
C GLU A 149 -7.20 -21.94 -4.93
N ALA A 150 -6.94 -20.66 -5.19
CA ALA A 150 -5.66 -20.17 -5.70
C ALA A 150 -4.53 -20.34 -4.66
N LEU A 151 -4.86 -20.38 -3.37
CA LEU A 151 -3.91 -20.46 -2.28
C LEU A 151 -3.22 -21.83 -2.20
N ARG A 152 -1.95 -21.82 -1.82
CA ARG A 152 -1.13 -23.00 -1.53
C ARG A 152 -0.43 -22.81 -0.20
N PHE A 153 -0.46 -23.84 0.64
CA PHE A 153 -0.04 -23.76 2.04
C PHE A 153 1.11 -24.72 2.29
N PHE A 154 2.17 -24.21 2.90
CA PHE A 154 3.38 -24.97 3.19
C PHE A 154 3.73 -24.81 4.66
N TYR A 155 3.90 -25.91 5.39
CA TYR A 155 4.22 -25.85 6.81
C TYR A 155 5.57 -26.49 7.11
N THR A 156 6.50 -25.72 7.66
CA THR A 156 7.85 -26.21 8.01
C THR A 156 7.93 -26.45 9.51
N LYS A 157 7.90 -27.73 9.93
CA LYS A 157 7.97 -28.12 11.36
C LYS A 157 9.24 -27.61 12.06
N LYS A 158 10.41 -27.73 11.42
CA LYS A 158 11.71 -27.32 12.00
C LYS A 158 11.75 -25.84 12.40
N ARG A 159 11.11 -24.97 11.61
CA ARG A 159 11.05 -23.53 11.86
C ARG A 159 9.73 -23.10 12.51
N ASN A 160 8.80 -24.03 12.73
CA ASN A 160 7.45 -23.75 13.20
C ASN A 160 6.80 -22.59 12.43
N ARG A 161 6.77 -22.70 11.09
CA ARG A 161 6.39 -21.61 10.20
C ARG A 161 5.41 -22.06 9.11
N LEU A 162 4.32 -21.33 8.97
CA LEU A 162 3.40 -21.43 7.83
C LEU A 162 3.87 -20.46 6.74
N LYS A 163 3.95 -20.92 5.50
CA LYS A 163 4.10 -20.10 4.30
C LYS A 163 2.87 -20.30 3.44
N VAL A 164 2.33 -19.21 2.89
CA VAL A 164 1.22 -19.25 1.94
C VAL A 164 1.64 -18.52 0.67
N THR A 165 1.35 -19.12 -0.48
CA THR A 165 1.53 -18.51 -1.81
C THR A 165 0.22 -18.62 -2.58
N ALA A 166 0.10 -17.92 -3.70
CA ALA A 166 -1.03 -18.06 -4.61
C ALA A 166 -0.53 -18.45 -6.01
N LYS A 167 -1.27 -19.30 -6.72
CA LYS A 167 -0.95 -19.69 -8.11
C LYS A 167 -1.35 -18.64 -9.14
N GLU A 168 -2.22 -17.72 -8.74
CA GLU A 168 -2.76 -16.62 -9.53
C GLU A 168 -3.10 -15.48 -8.57
N ASP A 169 -3.45 -14.31 -9.11
CA ASP A 169 -3.86 -13.15 -8.33
C ASP A 169 -5.06 -13.48 -7.44
N LEU A 170 -5.00 -13.09 -6.16
CA LEU A 170 -6.15 -13.22 -5.26
C LEU A 170 -7.15 -12.12 -5.59
N LEU A 171 -8.41 -12.49 -5.79
CA LEU A 171 -9.51 -11.56 -5.99
C LEU A 171 -10.25 -11.37 -4.68
N ILE A 172 -10.16 -10.18 -4.10
CA ILE A 172 -10.70 -9.87 -2.77
C ILE A 172 -11.75 -8.79 -2.91
N THR A 173 -12.99 -9.08 -2.52
CA THR A 173 -14.03 -8.05 -2.44
C THR A 173 -14.10 -7.48 -1.04
N ASN A 174 -13.85 -6.18 -0.87
CA ASN A 174 -14.07 -5.44 0.36
C ASN A 174 -15.34 -4.59 0.23
N TYR A 175 -16.46 -5.13 0.71
CA TYR A 175 -17.75 -4.43 0.65
C TYR A 175 -17.86 -3.26 1.63
N ALA A 176 -17.03 -3.21 2.67
CA ALA A 176 -17.01 -2.07 3.59
C ALA A 176 -16.41 -0.82 2.95
N LEU A 177 -15.40 -1.00 2.10
CA LEU A 177 -14.71 0.11 1.41
C LEU A 177 -15.11 0.25 -0.06
N GLY A 178 -15.94 -0.66 -0.62
CA GLY A 178 -16.42 -0.57 -1.99
C GLY A 178 -15.37 -0.89 -3.05
N TYR A 179 -14.44 -1.81 -2.76
CA TYR A 179 -13.35 -2.17 -3.67
C TYR A 179 -13.30 -3.67 -3.95
N THR A 180 -13.02 -4.03 -5.20
CA THR A 180 -12.39 -5.30 -5.54
C THR A 180 -10.88 -5.07 -5.62
N ILE A 181 -10.11 -5.88 -4.91
CA ILE A 181 -8.66 -5.82 -4.84
C ILE A 181 -8.15 -7.07 -5.55
N ARG A 182 -7.46 -6.87 -6.68
CA ARG A 182 -6.66 -7.92 -7.31
C ARG A 182 -5.27 -7.87 -6.67
N TYR A 183 -4.90 -8.90 -5.92
CA TYR A 183 -3.69 -8.93 -5.11
C TYR A 183 -2.70 -9.96 -5.66
N GLN A 184 -1.58 -9.49 -6.20
CA GLN A 184 -0.47 -10.36 -6.59
C GLN A 184 0.34 -10.73 -5.35
N LEU A 185 0.04 -11.89 -4.76
CA LEU A 185 0.71 -12.36 -3.53
C LEU A 185 2.07 -12.96 -3.85
N ASP A 186 3.15 -12.24 -3.49
CA ASP A 186 4.51 -12.76 -3.60
C ASP A 186 4.79 -13.78 -2.50
N SER A 187 4.51 -13.40 -1.26
CA SER A 187 4.67 -14.30 -0.13
C SER A 187 3.79 -13.88 1.04
N PHE A 188 3.31 -14.88 1.77
CA PHE A 188 2.85 -14.72 3.14
C PHE A 188 3.61 -15.71 4.01
N SER A 189 4.01 -15.30 5.21
CA SER A 189 4.54 -16.21 6.21
C SER A 189 4.07 -15.84 7.62
N TYR A 190 3.86 -16.87 8.43
CA TYR A 190 3.56 -16.74 9.85
C TYR A 190 4.51 -17.62 10.65
N ASP A 191 5.28 -17.01 11.54
CA ASP A 191 6.17 -17.70 12.47
C ASP A 191 5.45 -17.92 13.81
N TYR A 192 5.19 -19.18 14.16
CA TYR A 192 4.45 -19.53 15.38
C TYR A 192 5.30 -19.41 16.65
N ASN A 193 6.62 -19.24 16.57
CA ASN A 193 7.44 -18.98 17.75
C ASN A 193 7.35 -17.52 18.18
N THR A 194 7.27 -16.60 17.21
CA THR A 194 7.22 -15.15 17.46
C THR A 194 5.81 -14.57 17.35
N ASN A 195 4.86 -15.32 16.77
CA ASN A 195 3.52 -14.86 16.42
C ASN A 195 3.50 -13.67 15.45
N ILE A 196 4.49 -13.60 14.56
CA ILE A 196 4.63 -12.54 13.57
C ILE A 196 4.12 -13.04 12.22
N SER A 197 3.18 -12.29 11.63
CA SER A 197 2.76 -12.42 10.23
C SER A 197 3.49 -11.41 9.35
N GLN A 198 4.05 -11.85 8.23
CA GLN A 198 4.65 -11.00 7.20
C GLN A 198 4.07 -11.36 5.84
N TYR A 199 3.77 -10.37 5.02
CA TYR A 199 3.34 -10.60 3.64
C TYR A 199 3.79 -9.47 2.72
N THR A 200 4.00 -9.82 1.46
CA THR A 200 4.40 -8.91 0.38
C THR A 200 3.54 -9.17 -0.85
N GLY A 201 3.34 -8.14 -1.66
CA GLY A 201 2.61 -8.26 -2.91
C GLY A 201 2.12 -6.92 -3.44
N TYR A 202 1.43 -6.97 -4.57
CA TYR A 202 1.04 -5.79 -5.34
C TYR A 202 -0.48 -5.74 -5.46
N PRO A 203 -1.16 -4.97 -4.59
CA PRO A 203 -2.61 -4.78 -4.70
C PRO A 203 -2.95 -3.85 -5.86
N PHE A 204 -4.03 -4.14 -6.57
CA PHE A 204 -4.65 -3.25 -7.56
C PHE A 204 -6.13 -3.10 -7.23
N PHE A 205 -6.59 -1.86 -7.11
CA PHE A 205 -7.93 -1.53 -6.67
C PHE A 205 -8.86 -1.27 -7.85
N GLN A 206 -10.07 -1.77 -7.76
CA GLN A 206 -11.17 -1.47 -8.67
C GLN A 206 -12.39 -1.11 -7.84
N GLU A 207 -12.98 0.05 -8.09
CA GLU A 207 -14.23 0.43 -7.43
C GLU A 207 -15.37 -0.48 -7.88
N ILE A 208 -16.27 -0.78 -6.95
CA ILE A 208 -17.45 -1.60 -7.20
C ILE A 208 -18.62 -0.66 -7.49
N ASP A 209 -19.40 -0.96 -8.52
CA ASP A 209 -20.67 -0.26 -8.76
C ASP A 209 -21.73 -0.69 -7.74
N SER A 210 -22.46 0.28 -7.16
CA SER A 210 -23.56 -0.01 -6.23
C SER A 210 -24.56 1.15 -6.14
N THR A 211 -25.53 1.00 -5.24
CA THR A 211 -26.52 2.03 -4.92
C THR A 211 -25.87 3.24 -4.28
N ALA A 212 -26.47 4.43 -4.45
CA ALA A 212 -25.97 5.66 -3.82
C ALA A 212 -25.83 5.55 -2.28
N SER A 213 -26.74 4.82 -1.62
CA SER A 213 -26.66 4.57 -0.18
C SER A 213 -25.41 3.80 0.23
N ALA A 214 -25.04 2.78 -0.56
CA ALA A 214 -23.81 2.02 -0.33
C ALA A 214 -22.57 2.89 -0.55
N VAL A 215 -22.55 3.69 -1.61
CA VAL A 215 -21.44 4.63 -1.91
C VAL A 215 -21.24 5.63 -0.76
N GLU A 216 -22.32 6.20 -0.21
CA GLU A 216 -22.23 7.11 0.94
C GLU A 216 -21.75 6.40 2.23
N ALA A 217 -22.10 5.13 2.42
CA ALA A 217 -21.54 4.33 3.50
C ALA A 217 -20.03 4.08 3.30
N TRP A 218 -19.60 3.81 2.08
CA TRP A 218 -18.19 3.63 1.74
C TRP A 218 -17.38 4.89 1.99
N LYS A 219 -17.86 6.08 1.60
CA LYS A 219 -17.19 7.35 1.90
C LYS A 219 -16.91 7.52 3.40
N LYS A 220 -17.94 7.28 4.23
CA LYS A 220 -17.79 7.33 5.70
C LYS A 220 -16.81 6.28 6.23
N ASN A 221 -16.79 5.08 5.65
CA ASN A 221 -15.86 4.03 6.03
C ASN A 221 -14.43 4.39 5.62
N ARG A 222 -14.21 4.80 4.36
CA ARG A 222 -12.93 5.26 3.82
C ARG A 222 -12.36 6.42 4.63
N ALA A 223 -13.17 7.43 4.95
CA ALA A 223 -12.76 8.57 5.79
C ALA A 223 -12.31 8.11 7.19
N ARG A 224 -13.06 7.21 7.83
CA ARG A 224 -12.67 6.62 9.13
C ARG A 224 -11.40 5.76 9.04
N THR A 225 -11.26 5.01 7.95
CA THR A 225 -10.08 4.19 7.67
C THR A 225 -8.85 5.06 7.41
N TYR A 226 -9.00 6.23 6.79
CA TYR A 226 -7.90 7.16 6.51
C TYR A 226 -7.36 7.82 7.77
N LEU A 227 -8.22 8.35 8.64
CA LEU A 227 -7.79 9.06 9.86
C LEU A 227 -6.91 8.16 10.74
N GLY A 228 -5.79 8.72 11.19
CA GLY A 228 -4.74 8.01 11.92
C GLY A 228 -4.06 6.84 11.20
N SER A 229 -4.30 6.62 9.90
CA SER A 229 -3.64 5.56 9.13
C SER A 229 -2.18 5.89 8.78
N ARG A 230 -1.42 4.89 8.33
CA ARG A 230 -0.08 5.09 7.77
C ARG A 230 -0.11 6.03 6.56
N LEU A 231 -1.09 5.89 5.67
CA LEU A 231 -1.24 6.76 4.49
C LEU A 231 -1.43 8.23 4.90
N HIS A 232 -2.32 8.47 5.86
CA HIS A 232 -2.54 9.80 6.41
C HIS A 232 -1.27 10.36 7.08
N PHE A 233 -0.57 9.55 7.88
CA PHE A 233 0.69 9.98 8.49
C PHE A 233 1.73 10.36 7.44
N MET A 234 1.99 9.51 6.44
CA MET A 234 2.99 9.80 5.40
C MET A 234 2.66 11.06 4.61
N ARG A 235 1.39 11.26 4.22
CA ARG A 235 0.96 12.51 3.55
C ARG A 235 1.13 13.73 4.44
N SER A 236 0.74 13.64 5.71
CA SER A 236 0.91 14.75 6.65
C SER A 236 2.39 15.04 6.97
N LEU A 237 3.29 14.04 6.91
CA LEU A 237 4.73 14.28 6.97
C LEU A 237 5.22 15.00 5.72
N TYR A 238 4.79 14.56 4.54
CA TYR A 238 5.12 15.19 3.27
C TYR A 238 4.68 16.67 3.27
N ASP A 239 3.44 16.94 3.67
CA ASP A 239 2.84 18.29 3.70
C ASP A 239 3.29 19.14 4.91
N SER A 240 4.13 18.60 5.79
CA SER A 240 4.54 19.26 7.04
C SER A 240 3.38 19.63 7.98
N THR A 241 2.31 18.83 8.01
CA THR A 241 1.09 19.04 8.83
C THR A 241 0.84 17.97 9.90
N ALA A 242 1.70 16.97 10.05
CA ALA A 242 1.48 15.83 10.95
C ALA A 242 1.13 16.23 12.39
N ILE A 243 1.81 17.21 12.98
CA ILE A 243 1.55 17.67 14.35
C ILE A 243 0.16 18.33 14.45
N GLU A 244 -0.17 19.17 13.48
CA GLU A 244 -1.42 19.91 13.34
C GLU A 244 -2.61 18.94 13.16
N GLU A 245 -2.44 17.89 12.37
CA GLU A 245 -3.44 16.85 12.14
C GLU A 245 -3.60 15.88 13.33
N GLY A 246 -2.73 16.01 14.34
CA GLY A 246 -2.89 15.39 15.64
C GLY A 246 -2.01 14.16 15.87
N PHE A 247 -0.96 13.99 15.07
CA PHE A 247 0.10 13.04 15.37
C PHE A 247 1.05 13.57 16.45
N ILE A 248 1.59 12.65 17.22
CA ILE A 248 2.67 12.86 18.19
C ILE A 248 3.73 11.83 17.85
N VAL A 249 4.96 12.29 17.65
CA VAL A 249 6.11 11.44 17.32
C VAL A 249 7.09 11.47 18.49
N GLU A 250 7.46 10.30 18.98
CA GLU A 250 8.42 10.13 20.06
C GLU A 250 9.54 9.19 19.62
N LYS A 251 10.80 9.59 19.82
CA LYS A 251 11.95 8.67 19.67
C LYS A 251 12.09 7.85 20.94
N LEU A 252 12.04 6.53 20.82
CA LEU A 252 12.21 5.62 21.95
C LEU A 252 13.69 5.38 22.24
N GLU A 253 14.00 5.02 23.49
CA GLU A 253 15.33 4.56 23.88
C GLU A 253 15.70 3.26 23.13
N GLU A 254 17.00 3.00 22.93
CA GLU A 254 17.48 1.82 22.18
C GLU A 254 17.16 0.49 22.86
N ASP A 255 17.00 0.49 24.19
CA ASP A 255 16.59 -0.70 24.94
C ASP A 255 15.20 -1.16 24.48
N PRO A 256 15.07 -2.35 23.85
CA PRO A 256 13.80 -2.84 23.35
C PRO A 256 12.75 -3.04 24.44
N ALA A 257 13.15 -3.16 25.70
CA ALA A 257 12.25 -3.28 26.85
C ALA A 257 11.79 -1.92 27.41
N SER A 258 12.46 -0.82 27.05
CA SER A 258 12.09 0.52 27.49
C SER A 258 10.88 1.04 26.72
N VAL A 259 9.94 1.63 27.47
CA VAL A 259 8.75 2.31 26.92
C VAL A 259 8.91 3.83 26.95
N LYS A 260 10.07 4.32 27.39
CA LYS A 260 10.38 5.75 27.47
C LYS A 260 10.65 6.29 26.08
N GLY A 261 10.02 7.42 25.78
CA GLY A 261 10.18 8.14 24.54
C GLY A 261 10.39 9.62 24.81
N THR A 262 11.12 10.28 23.92
CA THR A 262 11.28 11.74 23.89
C THR A 262 10.46 12.29 22.74
N ILE A 263 9.53 13.22 23.03
CA ILE A 263 8.71 13.87 22.01
C ILE A 263 9.60 14.69 21.08
N ILE A 264 9.41 14.50 19.76
CA ILE A 264 10.06 15.29 18.72
C ILE A 264 9.18 16.49 18.41
N HIS A 265 9.49 17.65 19.02
CA HIS A 265 8.73 18.87 18.82
C HIS A 265 9.02 19.57 17.48
N LYS A 266 10.21 19.35 16.92
CA LYS A 266 10.65 19.91 15.63
C LYS A 266 10.77 18.80 14.61
N LEU A 267 9.63 18.33 14.10
CA LEU A 267 9.58 17.19 13.20
C LEU A 267 10.22 17.47 11.84
N TYR A 268 10.20 18.74 11.42
CA TYR A 268 10.65 19.20 10.10
C TYR A 268 12.02 19.89 10.17
N ASP A 269 12.87 19.48 11.11
CA ASP A 269 14.23 20.02 11.24
C ASP A 269 15.15 19.45 10.15
N GLY A 270 16.02 20.29 9.58
CA GLY A 270 16.79 19.98 8.37
C GLY A 270 17.75 18.79 8.48
N GLU A 271 18.11 18.37 9.70
CA GLU A 271 18.91 17.16 9.92
C GLU A 271 18.09 15.88 9.73
N GLN A 272 16.81 15.90 10.13
CA GLN A 272 15.92 14.73 10.12
C GLN A 272 14.93 14.74 8.95
N TYR A 273 14.73 15.89 8.33
CA TYR A 273 13.69 16.14 7.34
C TYR A 273 14.25 17.04 6.24
N VAL A 274 14.32 16.52 5.02
CA VAL A 274 14.79 17.27 3.84
C VAL A 274 13.69 17.25 2.79
N ALA A 275 13.03 18.39 2.57
CA ALA A 275 12.02 18.53 1.54
C ALA A 275 12.62 19.09 0.24
N ASP A 276 12.26 18.46 -0.87
CA ASP A 276 12.41 18.98 -2.24
C ASP A 276 11.00 19.22 -2.83
N SER A 277 10.93 19.70 -4.07
CA SER A 277 9.72 20.04 -4.80
C SER A 277 8.75 18.87 -5.05
N SER A 278 9.24 17.63 -5.00
CA SER A 278 8.45 16.42 -5.32
C SER A 278 8.56 15.29 -4.29
N GLU A 279 9.48 15.40 -3.33
CA GLU A 279 9.79 14.35 -2.37
C GLU A 279 10.27 14.92 -1.03
N VAL A 280 10.11 14.11 0.01
CA VAL A 280 10.58 14.40 1.37
C VAL A 280 11.40 13.23 1.88
N THR A 281 12.65 13.49 2.20
CA THR A 281 13.56 12.51 2.81
C THR A 281 13.53 12.63 4.33
N ILE A 282 13.22 11.50 4.99
CA ILE A 282 13.19 11.36 6.44
C ILE A 282 14.43 10.59 6.90
N ASN A 283 15.38 11.28 7.54
CA ASN A 283 16.63 10.70 8.05
C ASN A 283 16.45 10.17 9.48
N TRP A 284 15.47 9.30 9.68
CA TRP A 284 15.21 8.69 10.98
C TRP A 284 15.92 7.34 11.11
N GLN A 285 16.34 7.02 12.33
CA GLN A 285 16.95 5.73 12.65
C GLN A 285 16.62 5.32 14.08
N GLY A 286 16.30 4.03 14.24
CA GLY A 286 15.89 3.42 15.50
C GLY A 286 14.38 3.32 15.63
N ARG A 287 13.89 3.33 16.88
CA ARG A 287 12.49 3.07 17.18
C ARG A 287 11.72 4.35 17.50
N TYR A 288 10.55 4.50 16.89
CA TYR A 288 9.67 5.65 17.04
C TYR A 288 8.28 5.20 17.46
N ARG A 289 7.65 5.94 18.37
CA ARG A 289 6.25 5.78 18.73
C ARG A 289 5.44 6.88 18.04
N ILE A 290 4.50 6.46 17.20
CA ILE A 290 3.55 7.31 16.51
C ILE A 290 2.21 7.20 17.21
N SER A 291 1.78 8.28 17.85
CA SER A 291 0.47 8.36 18.52
C SER A 291 -0.46 9.28 17.76
N TYR A 292 -1.69 8.87 17.53
CA TYR A 292 -2.73 9.70 16.91
C TYR A 292 -3.86 9.97 17.90
N LYS A 293 -4.14 11.25 18.16
CA LYS A 293 -5.01 11.68 19.27
C LYS A 293 -6.43 12.10 18.86
N THR A 294 -6.68 12.27 17.56
CA THR A 294 -7.94 12.83 17.05
C THR A 294 -9.06 11.79 17.01
N VAL A 295 -8.72 10.50 16.93
CA VAL A 295 -9.69 9.39 16.92
C VAL A 295 -9.25 8.33 17.92
N TYR A 296 -10.22 7.81 18.70
CA TYR A 296 -9.95 6.73 19.64
C TYR A 296 -9.60 5.41 18.92
N PRO A 297 -8.81 4.52 19.55
CA PRO A 297 -8.63 3.17 19.04
C PRO A 297 -9.95 2.42 18.98
N ASP A 298 -10.07 1.52 18.00
CA ASP A 298 -11.20 0.61 17.93
C ASP A 298 -11.29 -0.26 19.21
N LYS A 299 -12.52 -0.49 19.69
CA LYS A 299 -12.76 -1.28 20.90
C LYS A 299 -12.23 -2.72 20.75
N ARG A 300 -12.32 -3.29 19.55
CA ARG A 300 -11.84 -4.64 19.26
C ARG A 300 -10.32 -4.72 19.36
N PHE A 301 -9.60 -3.69 18.87
CA PHE A 301 -8.16 -3.58 19.09
C PHE A 301 -7.82 -3.57 20.59
N LEU A 302 -8.52 -2.75 21.38
CA LEU A 302 -8.28 -2.69 22.82
C LEU A 302 -8.52 -4.04 23.50
N GLN A 303 -9.56 -4.78 23.09
CA GLN A 303 -9.86 -6.11 23.63
C GLN A 303 -8.82 -7.16 23.24
N GLU A 304 -8.45 -7.22 21.96
CA GLU A 304 -7.48 -8.19 21.43
C GLU A 304 -6.09 -8.01 22.05
N PHE A 305 -5.67 -6.75 22.25
CA PHE A 305 -4.39 -6.41 22.85
C PHE A 305 -4.44 -6.20 24.38
N LYS A 306 -5.60 -6.45 25.01
CA LYS A 306 -5.83 -6.31 26.47
C LYS A 306 -5.43 -4.93 27.02
N LEU A 307 -5.73 -3.88 26.25
CA LEU A 307 -5.46 -2.50 26.59
C LEU A 307 -6.62 -1.88 27.39
N PRO A 308 -6.37 -0.86 28.23
CA PRO A 308 -7.42 -0.17 28.99
C PRO A 308 -8.51 0.41 28.07
N ALA A 309 -9.78 0.25 28.45
CA ALA A 309 -10.92 0.75 27.66
C ALA A 309 -10.96 2.29 27.53
N ASN A 310 -10.25 3.01 28.40
CA ASN A 310 -10.11 4.47 28.37
C ASN A 310 -8.88 4.95 27.58
N THR A 311 -8.19 4.06 26.85
CA THR A 311 -7.09 4.44 25.95
C THR A 311 -7.59 5.43 24.89
N ARG A 312 -6.97 6.62 24.83
CA ARG A 312 -7.44 7.73 23.99
C ARG A 312 -6.66 7.94 22.69
N MET A 313 -5.57 7.21 22.49
CA MET A 313 -4.70 7.40 21.34
C MET A 313 -4.45 6.07 20.64
N GLN A 314 -4.49 6.11 19.32
CA GLN A 314 -3.99 5.02 18.48
C GLN A 314 -2.47 5.06 18.54
N VAL A 315 -1.83 3.92 18.81
CA VAL A 315 -0.37 3.85 18.98
C VAL A 315 0.19 2.81 18.02
N THR A 316 1.18 3.24 17.25
CA THR A 316 1.99 2.40 16.37
C THR A 316 3.45 2.60 16.74
N LEU A 317 4.24 1.52 16.71
CA LEU A 317 5.69 1.61 16.76
C LEU A 317 6.26 1.43 15.36
N LEU A 318 7.24 2.25 15.00
CA LEU A 318 8.05 2.14 13.79
C LEU A 318 9.48 1.80 14.19
N ASP A 319 10.00 0.69 13.68
CA ASP A 319 11.41 0.35 13.72
C ASP A 319 12.00 0.71 12.35
N ILE A 320 12.95 1.65 12.32
CA ILE A 320 13.53 2.23 11.12
C ILE A 320 15.02 1.92 11.08
N THR A 321 15.46 1.10 10.13
CA THR A 321 16.87 0.70 9.96
C THR A 321 17.67 1.75 9.21
N ASP A 322 17.10 2.27 8.14
CA ASP A 322 17.61 3.37 7.33
C ASP A 322 16.46 4.35 7.05
N GLY A 323 16.79 5.61 6.77
CA GLY A 323 15.80 6.64 6.45
C GLY A 323 14.89 6.25 5.28
N PHE A 324 13.84 7.03 5.04
CA PHE A 324 12.90 6.74 3.96
C PHE A 324 12.47 8.01 3.24
N VAL A 325 12.12 7.88 1.96
CA VAL A 325 11.64 8.98 1.12
C VAL A 325 10.14 8.85 0.93
N ILE A 326 9.42 9.96 1.03
CA ILE A 326 7.97 10.08 0.82
C ILE A 326 7.71 10.94 -0.42
N GLU A 327 6.78 10.54 -1.27
CA GLU A 327 6.28 11.34 -2.40
C GLU A 327 4.85 11.85 -2.18
N GLU A 328 4.39 12.80 -3.00
CA GLU A 328 3.15 13.59 -2.83
C GLU A 328 1.90 12.74 -2.50
N ASN A 329 1.73 11.58 -3.12
CA ASN A 329 0.57 10.71 -2.90
C ASN A 329 0.65 9.89 -1.59
N GLY A 330 1.71 10.04 -0.80
CA GLY A 330 1.99 9.25 0.42
C GLY A 330 2.70 7.92 0.14
N TYR A 331 3.11 7.69 -1.11
CA TYR A 331 4.02 6.62 -1.47
C TYR A 331 5.35 6.80 -0.73
N PHE A 332 5.96 5.72 -0.22
CA PHE A 332 7.30 5.78 0.36
C PHE A 332 8.20 4.61 -0.04
N TYR A 333 9.50 4.89 -0.16
CA TYR A 333 10.53 3.94 -0.59
C TYR A 333 10.90 2.95 0.53
N ASP A 334 11.50 1.82 0.14
CA ASP A 334 12.17 0.87 1.05
C ASP A 334 11.33 0.44 2.25
N GLN A 335 10.11 -0.04 1.98
CA GLN A 335 9.17 -0.53 3.01
C GLN A 335 9.75 -1.63 3.91
N TYR A 336 10.85 -2.29 3.50
CA TYR A 336 11.54 -3.27 4.33
C TYR A 336 12.34 -2.64 5.48
N ASP A 337 12.78 -1.41 5.30
CA ASP A 337 13.55 -0.67 6.31
C ASP A 337 12.65 0.02 7.35
N VAL A 338 11.34 0.06 7.10
CA VAL A 338 10.33 0.60 8.03
C VAL A 338 9.36 -0.50 8.44
N VAL A 339 9.60 -1.10 9.60
CA VAL A 339 8.72 -2.12 10.18
C VAL A 339 7.74 -1.46 11.16
N ASN A 340 6.44 -1.68 10.97
CA ASN A 340 5.42 -1.16 11.87
C ASN A 340 4.74 -2.24 12.72
N THR A 341 4.51 -1.96 14.01
CA THR A 341 3.73 -2.81 14.93
C THR A 341 2.67 -1.98 15.67
N GLY A 342 1.70 -2.64 16.32
CA GLY A 342 0.60 -1.95 17.00
C GLY A 342 -0.57 -1.63 16.05
N TYR A 343 -1.15 -0.45 16.17
CA TYR A 343 -2.45 -0.14 15.56
C TYR A 343 -2.46 -0.30 14.03
N TRP A 344 -1.43 0.20 13.32
CA TRP A 344 -1.35 0.02 11.86
C TRP A 344 -1.18 -1.43 11.43
N ALA A 345 -0.42 -2.24 12.19
CA ALA A 345 -0.23 -3.65 11.89
C ALA A 345 -1.50 -4.49 12.11
N TRP A 346 -2.39 -4.04 13.01
CA TRP A 346 -3.69 -4.66 13.25
C TRP A 346 -4.70 -4.41 12.13
N LYS A 347 -4.63 -3.25 11.47
CA LYS A 347 -5.58 -2.82 10.43
C LYS A 347 -5.57 -3.72 9.18
N LYS A 348 -4.39 -4.21 8.77
CA LYS A 348 -4.17 -5.14 7.64
C LYS A 348 -4.96 -4.76 6.36
N LEU A 349 -5.29 -5.73 5.49
CA LEU A 349 -5.87 -5.46 4.17
C LEU A 349 -7.31 -4.94 4.24
N ALA A 350 -8.09 -5.31 5.25
CA ALA A 350 -9.47 -4.85 5.44
C ALA A 350 -9.60 -3.32 5.54
N GLU A 351 -8.52 -2.65 5.93
CA GLU A 351 -8.42 -1.20 6.11
C GLU A 351 -7.44 -0.55 5.12
N LEU A 352 -7.08 -1.25 4.04
CA LEU A 352 -6.18 -0.72 3.03
C LEU A 352 -6.93 0.22 2.09
N LEU A 353 -6.41 1.44 1.94
CA LEU A 353 -6.88 2.43 0.97
C LEU A 353 -5.84 2.60 -0.14
N PRO A 354 -6.28 2.85 -1.38
CA PRO A 354 -5.35 3.14 -2.47
C PRO A 354 -4.65 4.48 -2.23
N TYR A 355 -3.42 4.64 -2.72
CA TYR A 355 -2.63 5.88 -2.64
C TYR A 355 -3.24 7.05 -3.41
N ASN A 356 -4.23 6.80 -4.27
CA ASN A 356 -5.01 7.85 -4.93
C ASN A 356 -6.39 8.05 -4.29
N TYR A 357 -6.62 7.53 -3.07
CA TYR A 357 -7.78 7.93 -2.28
C TYR A 357 -7.62 9.39 -1.83
N GLU A 358 -8.65 10.21 -2.07
CA GLU A 358 -8.76 11.57 -1.57
C GLU A 358 -9.68 11.60 -0.36
N TYR A 359 -9.23 12.25 0.71
CA TYR A 359 -10.01 12.36 1.94
C TYR A 359 -11.17 13.35 1.72
N GLU A 360 -12.40 12.89 1.96
CA GLU A 360 -13.66 13.63 1.78
C GLU A 360 -14.35 13.92 3.13
#